data_AF-A0A3Q0IW60-F1
#
_entry.id   AF-A0A3Q0IW60-F1
#
_cell.length_a   1.000
_cell.length_b   1.000
_cell.length_c   1.000
_cell.angle_alpha   90.00
_cell.angle_beta   90.00
_cell.angle_gamma   90.00
#
_symmetry.space_group_name_H-M   'P 1'
#
loop_
_entity.id
_entity.type
_entity.pdbx_description
1 polymer ?
#
loop_
_entity_poly.entity_id
_entity_poly.type
_entity_poly.pdbx_seq_one_letter_code
_entity_poly.pdbx_strand_id
1 'polypeptide(L)'
;MVTIGCVKKTLYFSVFVLISICGVMVAILWPTVFRMLIEKDLTLRESSKSYRAWKHTTLPLYLDFYMFNWTNPQESLSNPNVKPIVVEVGPYVFREVHEKLNLTWNANNTVSYWQRRTWYFEPELSRGSLSDEITNVNVVAVTIATMADQIHVKYSDLVKKIINMFLKNTEKKLYIKKTVRELLFDGYDDGVLDLMKKLENLIKIPVQDRFGWFYPVSL
;
A
#
# COMPACT_ATOMS: atom_id res chain seq x y z
N MET A 1 -77.90 18.00 -16.56
CA MET A 1 -76.46 18.15 -16.89
C MET A 1 -75.62 18.78 -15.77
N VAL A 2 -76.13 19.73 -14.99
CA VAL A 2 -75.36 20.48 -13.96
C VAL A 2 -74.92 19.60 -12.76
N THR A 3 -75.76 18.67 -12.32
CA THR A 3 -75.48 17.79 -11.16
C THR A 3 -74.35 16.78 -11.42
N ILE A 4 -74.28 16.23 -12.63
CA ILE A 4 -73.23 15.28 -13.04
C ILE A 4 -71.85 15.94 -13.08
N GLY A 5 -71.78 17.23 -13.43
CA GLY A 5 -70.53 18.00 -13.42
C GLY A 5 -70.01 18.31 -12.01
N CYS A 6 -70.91 18.48 -11.03
CA CYS A 6 -70.55 18.73 -9.64
C CYS A 6 -69.95 17.47 -8.97
N VAL A 7 -70.59 16.31 -9.16
CA VAL A 7 -70.12 15.03 -8.61
C VAL A 7 -68.73 14.65 -9.13
N LYS A 8 -68.47 14.88 -10.43
CA LYS A 8 -67.14 14.66 -11.01
C LYS A 8 -66.06 15.56 -10.38
N LYS A 9 -66.35 16.84 -10.14
CA LYS A 9 -65.42 17.77 -9.49
C LYS A 9 -65.09 17.37 -8.05
N THR A 10 -66.09 16.93 -7.28
CA THR A 10 -65.88 16.42 -5.91
C THR A 10 -65.05 15.15 -5.89
N LEU A 11 -65.23 14.25 -6.86
CA LEU A 11 -64.43 13.04 -7.02
C LEU A 11 -62.97 13.35 -7.38
N TYR A 12 -62.72 14.28 -8.31
CA TYR A 12 -61.35 14.70 -8.64
C TYR A 12 -60.65 15.36 -7.45
N PHE A 13 -61.38 16.17 -6.67
CA PHE A 13 -60.84 16.81 -5.47
C PHE A 13 -60.50 15.80 -4.37
N SER A 14 -61.36 14.81 -4.12
CA SER A 14 -61.08 13.78 -3.11
C SER A 14 -59.89 12.90 -3.48
N VAL A 15 -59.75 12.55 -4.76
CA VAL A 15 -58.58 11.82 -5.27
C VAL A 15 -57.30 12.66 -5.14
N PHE A 16 -57.36 13.95 -5.45
CA PHE A 16 -56.22 14.85 -5.30
C PHE A 16 -55.75 14.97 -3.84
N VAL A 17 -56.69 15.08 -2.90
CA VAL A 17 -56.39 15.10 -1.46
C VAL A 17 -55.77 13.78 -1.01
N LEU A 18 -56.31 12.63 -1.45
CA LEU A 18 -55.76 11.32 -1.12
C LEU A 18 -54.31 11.15 -1.62
N ILE A 19 -54.03 11.57 -2.87
CA ILE A 19 -52.69 11.50 -3.46
C ILE A 19 -51.74 12.44 -2.70
N SER A 20 -52.19 13.65 -2.34
CA SER A 20 -51.38 14.61 -1.59
C SER A 20 -51.02 14.08 -0.20
N ILE A 21 -51.98 13.47 0.51
CA ILE A 21 -51.74 12.82 1.81
C ILE A 21 -50.74 11.66 1.67
N CYS A 22 -50.91 10.82 0.65
CA CYS A 22 -49.99 9.72 0.37
C CYS A 22 -48.56 10.24 0.08
N GLY A 23 -48.45 11.30 -0.74
CA GLY A 23 -47.17 11.94 -1.05
C GLY A 23 -46.47 12.50 0.19
N VAL A 24 -47.21 13.19 1.06
CA VAL A 24 -46.68 13.71 2.34
C VAL A 24 -46.28 12.56 3.27
N MET A 25 -47.08 11.49 3.35
CA MET A 25 -46.76 10.31 4.15
C MET A 25 -45.47 9.63 3.67
N VAL A 26 -45.32 9.44 2.35
CA VAL A 26 -44.08 8.91 1.77
C VAL A 26 -42.92 9.83 2.07
N ALA A 27 -43.06 11.16 1.92
CA ALA A 27 -41.99 12.11 2.21
C ALA A 27 -41.51 12.05 3.68
N ILE A 28 -42.44 11.87 4.63
CA ILE A 28 -42.12 11.75 6.06
C ILE A 28 -41.47 10.39 6.38
N LEU A 29 -41.93 9.30 5.76
CA LEU A 29 -41.44 7.95 6.04
C LEU A 29 -40.16 7.59 5.26
N TRP A 30 -39.90 8.29 4.16
CA TRP A 30 -38.77 8.01 3.26
C TRP A 30 -37.41 8.01 3.98
N PRO A 31 -37.06 8.96 4.86
CA PRO A 31 -35.78 8.94 5.56
C PRO A 31 -35.58 7.68 6.41
N THR A 32 -36.64 7.20 7.08
CA THR A 32 -36.58 5.98 7.90
C THR A 32 -36.42 4.74 7.05
N VAL A 33 -37.20 4.61 5.97
CA VAL A 33 -37.10 3.48 5.03
C VAL A 33 -35.72 3.47 4.38
N PHE A 34 -35.24 4.62 3.91
CA PHE A 34 -33.94 4.77 3.31
C PHE A 34 -32.80 4.39 4.27
N ARG A 35 -32.88 4.86 5.53
CA ARG A 35 -31.91 4.51 6.56
C ARG A 35 -31.88 2.99 6.83
N MET A 36 -33.04 2.35 6.94
CA MET A 36 -33.11 0.90 7.11
C MET A 36 -32.48 0.13 5.93
N LEU A 37 -32.71 0.60 4.70
CA LEU A 37 -32.12 -0.01 3.50
C LEU A 37 -30.60 0.17 3.48
N ILE A 38 -30.10 1.37 3.81
CA ILE A 38 -28.66 1.64 3.90
C ILE A 38 -28.00 0.81 5.01
N GLU A 39 -28.57 0.79 6.20
CA GLU A 39 -28.03 0.01 7.32
C GLU A 39 -28.00 -1.49 6.99
N LYS A 40 -28.99 -1.99 6.24
CA LYS A 40 -29.01 -3.40 5.81
C LYS A 40 -27.93 -3.72 4.76
N ASP A 41 -27.78 -2.87 3.74
CA ASP A 41 -26.92 -3.19 2.58
C ASP A 41 -25.46 -2.74 2.76
N LEU A 42 -25.20 -1.64 3.51
CA LEU A 42 -23.86 -1.09 3.70
C LEU A 42 -23.17 -1.54 4.99
N THR A 43 -23.91 -1.88 6.05
CA THR A 43 -23.28 -2.35 7.29
C THR A 43 -22.50 -3.63 7.03
N LEU A 44 -21.30 -3.71 7.60
CA LEU A 44 -20.45 -4.87 7.57
C LEU A 44 -21.08 -6.00 8.39
N ARG A 45 -21.82 -6.88 7.71
CA ARG A 45 -22.46 -8.08 8.25
C ARG A 45 -22.33 -9.18 7.22
N GLU A 46 -22.21 -10.44 7.62
CA GLU A 46 -22.03 -11.56 6.67
C GLU A 46 -23.12 -11.65 5.59
N SER A 47 -24.33 -11.21 5.91
CA SER A 47 -25.48 -11.18 5.00
C SER A 47 -25.53 -9.97 4.07
N SER A 48 -24.74 -8.92 4.32
CA SER A 48 -24.78 -7.68 3.53
C SER A 48 -24.06 -7.83 2.20
N LYS A 49 -24.45 -6.99 1.22
CA LYS A 49 -23.77 -6.95 -0.08
C LYS A 49 -22.37 -6.35 0.06
N SER A 50 -22.21 -5.33 0.91
CA SER A 50 -20.92 -4.69 1.16
C SER A 50 -19.89 -5.66 1.73
N TYR A 51 -20.29 -6.63 2.55
CA TYR A 51 -19.38 -7.63 3.11
C TYR A 51 -18.67 -8.45 2.04
N ARG A 52 -19.35 -8.85 0.95
CA ARG A 52 -18.72 -9.65 -0.12
C ARG A 52 -17.63 -8.86 -0.83
N ALA A 53 -17.93 -7.63 -1.23
CA ALA A 53 -16.98 -6.74 -1.89
C ALA A 53 -15.85 -6.28 -0.94
N TRP A 54 -16.14 -6.19 0.36
CA TRP A 54 -15.13 -5.90 1.36
C TRP A 54 -14.21 -7.09 1.59
N LYS A 55 -14.73 -8.32 1.74
CA LYS A 55 -13.97 -9.53 2.07
C LYS A 55 -12.97 -9.91 0.96
N HIS A 56 -13.39 -9.81 -0.30
CA HIS A 56 -12.54 -10.04 -1.46
C HIS A 56 -12.66 -8.86 -2.42
N THR A 57 -11.52 -8.34 -2.86
CA THR A 57 -11.47 -7.27 -3.85
C THR A 57 -12.17 -7.71 -5.14
N THR A 58 -13.28 -7.04 -5.49
CA THR A 58 -14.09 -7.36 -6.67
C THR A 58 -13.66 -6.62 -7.93
N LEU A 59 -12.95 -5.49 -7.77
CA LEU A 59 -12.44 -4.67 -8.87
C LEU A 59 -10.92 -4.77 -8.92
N PRO A 60 -10.30 -4.96 -10.10
CA PRO A 60 -8.85 -5.03 -10.19
C PRO A 60 -8.23 -3.71 -9.72
N LEU A 61 -7.35 -3.80 -8.72
CA LEU A 61 -6.51 -2.70 -8.28
C LEU A 61 -5.15 -2.86 -8.97
N TYR A 62 -4.58 -1.77 -9.46
CA TYR A 62 -3.25 -1.78 -10.07
C TYR A 62 -2.32 -0.89 -9.25
N LEU A 63 -1.08 -1.35 -9.07
CA LEU A 63 0.00 -0.66 -8.41
C LEU A 63 1.13 -0.47 -9.41
N ASP A 64 1.46 0.79 -9.68
CA ASP A 64 2.49 1.16 -10.63
C ASP A 64 3.77 1.55 -9.88
N PHE A 65 4.86 0.83 -10.15
CA PHE A 65 6.18 1.22 -9.66
C PHE A 65 6.94 2.00 -10.73
N TYR A 66 7.45 3.17 -10.32
CA TYR A 66 8.37 3.98 -11.11
C TYR A 66 9.71 4.00 -10.38
N MET A 67 10.76 3.53 -11.07
CA MET A 67 12.10 3.45 -10.53
C MET A 67 12.94 4.60 -11.07
N PHE A 68 13.82 5.17 -10.26
CA PHE A 68 14.75 6.22 -10.70
C PHE A 68 16.14 5.63 -10.88
N ASN A 69 16.55 5.47 -12.14
CA ASN A 69 17.87 4.96 -12.50
C ASN A 69 18.90 6.09 -12.47
N TRP A 70 19.91 5.97 -11.61
CA TRP A 70 21.00 6.93 -11.46
C TRP A 70 22.08 6.68 -12.51
N THR A 71 22.25 7.59 -13.47
CA THR A 71 23.09 7.38 -14.66
C THR A 71 24.54 7.81 -14.47
N ASN A 72 24.84 8.76 -13.58
CA ASN A 72 26.19 9.29 -13.33
C ASN A 72 26.68 9.12 -11.87
N PRO A 73 26.52 7.96 -11.22
CA PRO A 73 26.82 7.81 -9.79
C PRO A 73 28.29 8.01 -9.44
N GLN A 74 29.22 7.56 -10.29
CA GLN A 74 30.65 7.76 -10.03
C GLN A 74 31.03 9.24 -10.05
N GLU A 75 30.61 9.96 -11.09
CA GLU A 75 30.96 11.36 -11.29
C GLU A 75 30.36 12.26 -10.19
N SER A 76 29.07 12.06 -9.89
CA SER A 76 28.36 12.87 -8.87
C SER A 76 28.80 12.57 -7.44
N LEU A 77 29.37 11.40 -7.16
CA LEU A 77 29.96 11.09 -5.85
C LEU A 77 31.40 11.58 -5.72
N SER A 78 32.17 11.59 -6.81
CA SER A 78 33.57 12.04 -6.80
C SER A 78 33.71 13.57 -6.87
N ASN A 79 32.75 14.27 -7.46
CA ASN A 79 32.81 15.72 -7.64
C ASN A 79 31.58 16.42 -7.02
N PRO A 80 31.75 17.20 -5.93
CA PRO A 80 30.66 17.93 -5.30
C PRO A 80 29.93 18.93 -6.21
N ASN A 81 30.56 19.38 -7.30
CA ASN A 81 29.96 20.32 -8.25
C ASN A 81 29.10 19.63 -9.32
N VAL A 82 29.14 18.30 -9.42
CA VAL A 82 28.36 17.52 -10.38
C VAL A 82 27.09 17.02 -9.71
N LYS A 83 25.93 17.37 -10.29
CA LYS A 83 24.63 16.93 -9.76
C LYS A 83 24.32 15.50 -10.18
N PRO A 84 23.69 14.68 -9.30
CA PRO A 84 23.13 13.39 -9.68
C PRO A 84 22.09 13.53 -10.79
N ILE A 85 22.21 12.70 -11.82
CA ILE A 85 21.26 12.58 -12.93
C ILE A 85 20.51 11.28 -12.74
N VAL A 86 19.19 11.40 -12.58
CA VAL A 86 18.28 10.26 -12.47
C VAL A 86 17.29 10.25 -13.62
N VAL A 87 17.01 9.08 -14.16
CA VAL A 87 16.05 8.86 -15.23
C VAL A 87 14.95 7.94 -14.70
N GLU A 88 13.70 8.37 -14.82
CA GLU A 88 12.55 7.54 -14.46
C GLU A 88 12.40 6.37 -15.44
N VAL A 89 12.20 5.17 -14.90
CA VAL A 89 12.00 3.91 -15.61
C VAL A 89 10.74 3.26 -15.06
N GLY A 90 9.77 3.00 -15.94
CA GLY A 90 8.49 2.42 -15.57
C GLY A 90 7.36 2.84 -16.53
N PRO A 91 6.11 2.48 -16.20
CA PRO A 91 5.71 1.76 -14.99
C PRO A 91 6.06 0.26 -15.03
N TYR A 92 6.29 -0.33 -13.87
CA TYR A 92 6.18 -1.77 -13.62
C TYR A 92 4.85 -2.00 -12.88
N VAL A 93 3.87 -2.56 -13.58
CA VAL A 93 2.48 -2.62 -13.14
C VAL A 93 2.22 -3.97 -12.46
N PHE A 94 1.59 -3.92 -11.30
CA PHE A 94 1.15 -5.10 -10.57
C PHE A 94 -0.35 -5.03 -10.30
N ARG A 95 -1.08 -6.08 -10.64
CA ARG A 95 -2.45 -6.25 -10.18
C ARG A 95 -2.45 -6.73 -8.74
N GLU A 96 -3.10 -5.96 -7.88
CA GLU A 96 -3.19 -6.21 -6.46
C GLU A 96 -4.54 -6.83 -6.09
N VAL A 97 -4.49 -7.94 -5.36
CA VAL A 97 -5.66 -8.62 -4.80
C VAL A 97 -5.58 -8.57 -3.28
N HIS A 98 -6.65 -8.10 -2.64
CA HIS A 98 -6.77 -8.12 -1.18
C HIS A 98 -7.80 -9.14 -0.72
N GLU A 99 -7.43 -9.90 0.30
CA GLU A 99 -8.29 -10.90 0.92
C GLU A 99 -8.25 -10.79 2.44
N LYS A 100 -9.43 -10.81 3.07
CA LYS A 100 -9.55 -10.74 4.53
C LYS A 100 -9.70 -12.17 5.04
N LEU A 101 -8.74 -12.61 5.86
CA LEU A 101 -8.63 -13.95 6.42
C LEU A 101 -8.90 -13.93 7.93
N ASN A 102 -9.31 -15.08 8.48
CA ASN A 102 -9.62 -15.31 9.90
C ASN A 102 -10.44 -14.18 10.53
N LEU A 103 -11.64 -13.97 10.01
CA LEU A 103 -12.53 -12.94 10.52
C LEU A 103 -13.09 -13.34 11.89
N THR A 104 -12.99 -12.43 12.85
CA THR A 104 -13.56 -12.56 14.19
C THR A 104 -14.52 -11.39 14.43
N TRP A 105 -15.81 -11.70 14.60
CA TRP A 105 -16.83 -10.71 14.94
C TRP A 105 -16.86 -10.48 16.44
N ASN A 106 -16.67 -9.24 16.86
CA ASN A 106 -16.59 -8.86 18.27
C ASN A 106 -17.93 -8.32 18.76
N ALA A 107 -18.22 -8.47 20.05
CA ALA A 107 -19.46 -7.98 20.67
C ALA A 107 -19.61 -6.44 20.64
N ASN A 108 -18.55 -5.70 20.36
CA ASN A 108 -18.53 -4.24 20.27
C ASN A 108 -18.75 -3.71 18.83
N ASN A 109 -19.43 -4.47 17.97
CA ASN A 109 -19.69 -4.12 16.57
C ASN A 109 -18.42 -3.89 15.72
N THR A 110 -17.33 -4.59 16.03
CA THR A 110 -16.10 -4.55 15.24
C THR A 110 -15.81 -5.93 14.66
N VAL A 111 -14.96 -5.97 13.63
CA VAL A 111 -14.45 -7.20 13.05
C VAL A 111 -12.93 -7.15 13.02
N SER A 112 -12.29 -8.18 13.56
CA SER A 112 -10.84 -8.38 13.48
C SER A 112 -10.53 -9.34 12.34
N TYR A 113 -9.47 -9.07 11.57
CA TYR A 113 -9.10 -9.88 10.41
C TYR A 113 -7.62 -9.72 10.08
N TRP A 114 -7.08 -10.66 9.31
CA TRP A 114 -5.79 -10.52 8.65
C TRP A 114 -5.99 -10.12 7.20
N GLN A 115 -5.30 -9.08 6.75
CA GLN A 115 -5.30 -8.69 5.34
C GLN A 115 -4.15 -9.39 4.62
N ARG A 116 -4.46 -10.27 3.67
CA ARG A 116 -3.50 -10.78 2.70
C ARG A 116 -3.52 -9.90 1.46
N ARG A 117 -2.35 -9.40 1.05
CA ARG A 117 -2.15 -8.66 -0.20
C ARG A 117 -1.29 -9.52 -1.11
N THR A 118 -1.76 -9.79 -2.33
CA THR A 118 -1.03 -10.58 -3.33
C THR A 118 -0.89 -9.74 -4.59
N TRP A 119 0.32 -9.68 -5.14
CA TRP A 119 0.67 -8.81 -6.26
C TRP A 119 1.08 -9.67 -7.46
N TYR A 120 0.37 -9.50 -8.57
CA TYR A 120 0.62 -10.21 -9.81
C TYR A 120 1.22 -9.23 -10.82
N PHE A 121 2.42 -9.52 -11.31
CA PHE A 121 3.05 -8.66 -12.33
C PHE A 121 2.26 -8.72 -13.65
N GLU A 122 1.94 -7.56 -14.21
CA GLU A 122 1.17 -7.40 -15.44
C GLU A 122 2.13 -6.90 -16.55
N PRO A 123 2.78 -7.81 -17.31
CA PRO A 123 3.79 -7.44 -18.31
C PRO A 123 3.21 -6.61 -19.46
N GLU A 124 1.94 -6.83 -19.82
CA GLU A 124 1.27 -6.11 -20.92
C GLU A 124 0.98 -4.64 -20.59
N LEU A 125 0.85 -4.31 -19.30
CA LEU A 125 0.65 -2.93 -18.81
C LEU A 125 1.97 -2.27 -18.42
N SER A 126 3.06 -3.03 -18.38
CA SER A 126 4.38 -2.56 -17.97
C SER A 126 5.22 -2.11 -19.16
N ARG A 127 6.03 -1.07 -18.96
CA ARG A 127 7.00 -0.63 -19.99
C ARG A 127 8.26 -1.49 -20.00
N GLY A 128 8.56 -2.16 -18.89
CA GLY A 128 9.80 -2.90 -18.67
C GLY A 128 9.57 -4.29 -18.07
N SER A 129 10.66 -5.01 -17.85
CA SER A 129 10.68 -6.32 -17.20
C SER A 129 11.18 -6.22 -15.77
N LEU A 130 10.76 -7.14 -14.90
CA LEU A 130 11.32 -7.22 -13.54
C LEU A 130 12.83 -7.54 -13.52
N SER A 131 13.39 -7.98 -14.65
CA SER A 131 14.82 -8.19 -14.85
C SER A 131 15.59 -6.91 -15.22
N ASP A 132 14.92 -5.78 -15.42
CA ASP A 132 15.57 -4.52 -15.76
C ASP A 132 16.48 -4.08 -14.60
N GLU A 133 17.72 -3.71 -14.94
CA GLU A 133 18.70 -3.30 -13.94
C GLU A 133 18.61 -1.79 -13.66
N ILE A 134 18.41 -1.45 -12.39
CA ILE A 134 18.35 -0.07 -11.93
C ILE A 134 19.55 0.19 -11.04
N THR A 135 20.24 1.29 -11.31
CA THR A 135 21.28 1.83 -10.44
C THR A 135 20.63 2.74 -9.41
N ASN A 136 20.66 2.35 -8.14
CA ASN A 136 20.05 3.10 -7.03
C ASN A 136 21.07 3.32 -5.92
N VAL A 137 20.77 4.21 -4.97
CA VAL A 137 21.57 4.40 -3.76
C VAL A 137 21.64 3.09 -2.98
N ASN A 138 22.80 2.76 -2.41
CA ASN A 138 22.91 1.65 -1.48
C ASN A 138 22.29 2.05 -0.13
N VAL A 139 20.98 1.86 -0.02
CA VAL A 139 20.21 2.23 1.18
C VAL A 139 20.74 1.52 2.43
N VAL A 140 21.10 0.23 2.31
CA VAL A 140 21.70 -0.55 3.40
C VAL A 140 22.95 0.15 3.95
N ALA A 141 23.89 0.51 3.08
CA ALA A 141 25.13 1.15 3.50
C ALA A 141 24.88 2.52 4.14
N VAL A 142 23.98 3.33 3.57
CA VAL A 142 23.61 4.65 4.11
C VAL A 142 22.93 4.51 5.47
N THR A 143 21.95 3.62 5.61
CA THR A 143 21.27 3.37 6.88
C THR A 143 22.26 2.94 7.96
N ILE A 144 23.17 2.03 7.65
CA ILE A 144 24.15 1.54 8.62
C ILE A 144 25.15 2.64 9.00
N ALA A 145 25.60 3.45 8.04
CA ALA A 145 26.43 4.62 8.34
C ALA A 145 25.71 5.59 9.29
N THR A 146 24.44 5.91 9.04
CA THR A 146 23.65 6.80 9.91
C THR A 146 23.36 6.20 11.28
N MET A 147 23.07 4.89 11.34
CA MET A 147 22.84 4.19 12.60
C MET A 147 24.13 4.13 13.40
N ALA A 148 25.28 3.88 12.77
CA ALA A 148 26.57 3.79 13.44
C ALA A 148 26.82 5.01 14.32
N ASP A 149 26.52 6.22 13.86
CA ASP A 149 26.67 7.44 14.65
C ASP A 149 25.77 7.46 15.90
N GLN A 150 24.55 6.93 15.78
CA GLN A 150 23.51 6.89 16.82
C GLN A 150 23.64 5.71 17.79
N ILE A 151 24.52 4.74 17.53
CA ILE A 151 24.75 3.60 18.41
C ILE A 151 25.40 4.08 19.72
N HIS A 152 24.65 3.96 20.83
CA HIS A 152 25.09 4.26 22.20
C HIS A 152 25.08 2.98 23.08
N VAL A 153 25.91 1.99 22.73
CA VAL A 153 26.12 0.78 23.54
C VAL A 153 27.49 0.77 24.21
N LYS A 154 27.65 -0.12 25.20
CA LYS A 154 28.86 -0.31 26.03
C LYS A 154 30.16 -0.46 25.21
N TYR A 155 30.08 -0.94 23.96
CA TYR A 155 31.22 -1.10 23.03
C TYR A 155 31.11 -0.22 21.77
N SER A 156 30.38 0.90 21.85
CA SER A 156 30.09 1.82 20.74
C SER A 156 31.33 2.16 19.90
N ASP A 157 32.45 2.52 20.54
CA ASP A 157 33.63 2.99 19.80
C ASP A 157 34.32 1.90 18.99
N LEU A 158 34.32 0.66 19.49
CA LEU A 158 34.87 -0.49 18.76
C LEU A 158 33.96 -0.83 17.58
N VAL A 159 32.64 -0.90 17.80
CA VAL A 159 31.65 -1.21 16.76
C VAL A 159 31.68 -0.15 15.66
N LYS A 160 31.70 1.15 16.03
CA LYS A 160 31.83 2.27 15.10
C LYS A 160 33.12 2.18 14.28
N LYS A 161 34.25 1.84 14.89
CA LYS A 161 35.52 1.65 14.17
C LYS A 161 35.45 0.49 13.17
N ILE A 162 34.86 -0.64 13.54
CA ILE A 162 34.70 -1.80 12.65
C ILE A 162 33.81 -1.43 11.46
N ILE A 163 32.66 -0.81 11.70
CA ILE A 163 31.75 -0.36 10.63
C ILE A 163 32.46 0.65 9.72
N ASN A 164 33.11 1.67 10.27
CA ASN A 164 33.83 2.67 9.49
C ASN A 164 34.99 2.07 8.68
N MET A 165 35.75 1.12 9.25
CA MET A 165 36.80 0.42 8.54
C MET A 165 36.22 -0.43 7.41
N PHE A 166 35.12 -1.14 7.68
CA PHE A 166 34.46 -1.96 6.67
C PHE A 166 33.89 -1.10 5.54
N LEU A 167 33.20 0.00 5.83
CA LEU A 167 32.66 0.92 4.83
C LEU A 167 33.76 1.59 3.99
N LYS A 168 34.94 1.85 4.58
CA LYS A 168 36.10 2.41 3.85
C LYS A 168 36.80 1.37 2.98
N ASN A 169 36.98 0.15 3.47
CA ASN A 169 37.73 -0.90 2.80
C ASN A 169 36.88 -1.67 1.78
N THR A 170 35.58 -1.71 2.04
CA THR A 170 34.58 -2.18 1.10
C THR A 170 34.30 -1.01 0.18
N GLU A 171 35.08 -0.85 -0.88
CA GLU A 171 34.87 0.12 -1.99
C GLU A 171 33.51 -0.04 -2.71
N LYS A 172 32.52 -0.69 -2.08
CA LYS A 172 31.14 -0.77 -2.53
C LYS A 172 30.53 0.62 -2.36
N LYS A 173 30.77 1.41 -3.39
CA LYS A 173 29.81 2.24 -4.12
C LYS A 173 28.59 2.55 -3.26
N LEU A 174 28.42 3.83 -2.90
CA LEU A 174 27.18 4.39 -2.33
C LEU A 174 25.95 4.19 -3.24
N TYR A 175 26.12 3.46 -4.35
CA TYR A 175 25.14 3.02 -5.29
C TYR A 175 25.32 1.52 -5.56
N ILE A 176 24.21 0.86 -5.87
CA ILE A 176 24.14 -0.54 -6.28
C ILE A 176 23.41 -0.61 -7.60
N LYS A 177 23.73 -1.64 -8.39
CA LYS A 177 22.99 -1.98 -9.61
C LYS A 177 22.31 -3.32 -9.37
N LYS A 178 20.98 -3.33 -9.40
CA LYS A 178 20.15 -4.48 -9.07
C LYS A 178 18.92 -4.52 -9.95
N THR A 179 18.37 -5.73 -10.14
CA THR A 179 17.14 -5.87 -10.90
C THR A 179 15.96 -5.24 -10.14
N VAL A 180 14.93 -4.81 -10.86
CA VAL A 180 13.68 -4.32 -10.26
C VAL A 180 13.09 -5.35 -9.30
N ARG A 181 13.16 -6.64 -9.66
CA ARG A 181 12.70 -7.75 -8.81
C ARG A 181 13.45 -7.81 -7.48
N GLU A 182 14.78 -7.75 -7.50
CA GLU A 182 15.61 -7.75 -6.29
C GLU A 182 15.36 -6.51 -5.43
N LEU A 183 15.26 -5.34 -6.06
CA LEU A 183 15.05 -4.07 -5.35
C LEU A 183 13.68 -4.02 -4.65
N LEU A 184 12.63 -4.56 -5.28
CA LEU A 184 11.27 -4.52 -4.72
C LEU A 184 10.97 -5.73 -3.82
N PHE A 185 11.20 -6.97 -4.30
CA PHE A 185 10.55 -8.18 -3.76
C PHE A 185 11.49 -9.25 -3.28
N ASP A 186 12.43 -9.71 -4.11
CA ASP A 186 13.29 -10.86 -3.77
C ASP A 186 14.32 -10.50 -2.70
N GLY A 187 14.59 -9.20 -2.56
CA GLY A 187 15.68 -8.66 -1.79
C GLY A 187 17.04 -8.99 -2.41
N TYR A 188 18.04 -8.19 -2.07
CA TYR A 188 19.43 -8.48 -2.41
C TYR A 188 20.28 -8.64 -1.15
N ASP A 189 21.29 -9.50 -1.27
CA ASP A 189 22.34 -9.65 -0.27
C ASP A 189 23.34 -8.48 -0.39
N ASP A 190 23.75 -7.93 0.75
CA ASP A 190 24.75 -6.87 0.84
C ASP A 190 25.82 -7.23 1.87
N GLY A 191 27.09 -6.97 1.56
CA GLY A 191 28.18 -7.32 2.47
C GLY A 191 28.13 -6.55 3.79
N VAL A 192 27.52 -5.35 3.81
CA VAL A 192 27.28 -4.58 5.02
C VAL A 192 26.19 -5.23 5.88
N LEU A 193 25.16 -5.86 5.29
CA LEU A 193 24.19 -6.67 6.05
C LEU A 193 24.87 -7.87 6.70
N ASP A 194 25.77 -8.55 5.98
CA ASP A 194 26.51 -9.69 6.54
C ASP A 194 27.41 -9.31 7.72
N LEU A 195 28.02 -8.12 7.66
CA LEU A 195 28.74 -7.57 8.81
C LEU A 195 27.79 -7.32 9.97
N MET A 196 26.63 -6.69 9.72
CA MET A 196 25.69 -6.35 10.77
C MET A 196 25.11 -7.59 11.46
N LYS A 197 24.84 -8.67 10.73
CA LYS A 197 24.46 -9.96 11.31
C LYS A 197 25.53 -10.52 12.26
N LYS A 198 26.82 -10.43 11.88
CA LYS A 198 27.93 -10.85 12.77
C LYS A 198 28.02 -10.00 14.03
N LEU A 199 27.61 -8.74 13.94
CA LEU A 199 27.61 -7.79 15.06
C LEU A 199 26.28 -7.74 15.82
N GLU A 200 25.25 -8.46 15.38
CA GLU A 200 23.88 -8.41 15.90
C GLU A 200 23.82 -8.59 17.43
N ASN A 201 24.57 -9.56 17.95
CA ASN A 201 24.66 -9.83 19.40
C ASN A 201 25.26 -8.66 20.20
N LEU A 202 26.10 -7.84 19.57
CA LEU A 202 26.74 -6.68 20.21
C LEU A 202 25.86 -5.42 20.13
N ILE A 203 25.16 -5.23 19.01
CA ILE A 203 24.31 -4.05 18.77
C ILE A 203 22.88 -4.24 19.29
N LYS A 204 22.42 -5.48 19.50
CA LYS A 204 21.06 -5.85 19.92
C LYS A 204 19.96 -5.31 18.99
N ILE A 205 20.27 -5.17 17.71
CA ILE A 205 19.34 -4.73 16.68
C ILE A 205 19.09 -5.94 15.77
N PRO A 206 17.83 -6.38 15.58
CA PRO A 206 17.54 -7.49 14.68
C PRO A 206 17.88 -7.09 13.23
N VAL A 207 18.66 -7.93 12.55
CA VAL A 207 19.10 -7.66 11.16
C VAL A 207 18.45 -8.65 10.22
N GLN A 208 17.79 -8.15 9.17
CA GLN A 208 17.20 -8.98 8.13
C GLN A 208 18.27 -9.67 7.27
N ASP A 209 17.89 -10.76 6.62
CA ASP A 209 18.80 -11.49 5.75
C ASP A 209 19.12 -10.75 4.46
N ARG A 210 18.11 -10.10 3.88
CA ARG A 210 18.17 -9.35 2.63
C ARG A 210 17.50 -8.00 2.76
N PHE A 211 17.80 -7.10 1.82
CA PHE A 211 17.10 -5.84 1.68
C PHE A 211 16.33 -5.77 0.35
N GLY A 212 15.06 -5.40 0.45
CA GLY A 212 14.21 -4.98 -0.66
C GLY A 212 13.10 -4.09 -0.10
N TRP A 213 12.58 -3.16 -0.91
CA TRP A 213 11.61 -2.16 -0.44
C TRP A 213 10.32 -2.77 0.13
N PHE A 214 9.92 -3.92 -0.39
CA PHE A 214 8.77 -4.70 0.03
C PHE A 214 9.19 -6.12 0.43
N TYR A 215 10.43 -6.33 0.88
CA TYR A 215 10.88 -7.64 1.36
C TYR A 215 10.60 -7.81 2.87
N PRO A 216 10.20 -9.00 3.34
CA PRO A 216 9.77 -10.15 2.55
C PRO A 216 8.28 -10.01 2.17
N VAL A 217 7.97 -10.14 0.89
CA VAL A 217 6.60 -10.34 0.41
C VAL A 217 6.56 -11.66 -0.35
N SER A 218 5.64 -12.54 0.05
CA SER A 218 5.30 -13.71 -0.74
C SER A 218 4.54 -13.27 -1.99
N LEU A 219 5.20 -13.30 -3.16
CA LEU A 219 4.54 -13.17 -4.46
C LEU A 219 3.65 -14.39 -4.73
#